data_AF-A0A1B6G571-F1
#
_entry.id   AF-A0A1B6G571-F1
#
_cell.length_a   1.000
_cell.length_b   1.000
_cell.length_c   1.000
_cell.angle_alpha   90.00
_cell.angle_beta   90.00
_cell.angle_gamma   90.00
#
_symmetry.space_group_name_H-M   'P 1'
#
loop_
_entity.id
_entity.type
_entity.pdbx_description
1 polymer ?
#
loop_
_entity_poly.entity_id
_entity_poly.type
_entity_poly.pdbx_seq_one_letter_code
_entity_poly.pdbx_strand_id
1 'polypeptide(L)'
;SVKKLDTNAANFTVKACLRYTTAARSDLLRYVSAESTVKIDQNLRRATFSDSQGQGNTLTLQTRLVRDSFHCWPLIIKLRENIGYVIQPIEISMEYKIK
;
A
#
# COMPACT_ATOMS: atom_id res chain seq x y z
N SER A 1 -1.53 -25.40 19.95
CA SER A 1 -2.86 -25.05 19.41
C SER A 1 -2.69 -23.93 18.40
N VAL A 2 -3.42 -23.94 17.29
CA VAL A 2 -3.40 -22.84 16.31
C VAL A 2 -4.21 -21.69 16.91
N LYS A 3 -3.59 -20.53 17.14
CA LYS A 3 -4.29 -19.35 17.66
C LYS A 3 -5.26 -18.84 16.59
N LYS A 4 -6.55 -18.81 16.91
CA LYS A 4 -7.56 -18.12 16.11
C LYS A 4 -7.27 -16.63 16.20
N LEU A 5 -7.15 -15.95 15.06
CA LEU A 5 -6.89 -14.51 15.04
C LEU A 5 -8.16 -13.80 15.54
N ASP A 6 -8.03 -12.94 16.54
CA ASP A 6 -9.14 -12.09 16.99
C ASP A 6 -9.34 -10.97 15.97
N THR A 7 -10.41 -11.07 15.19
CA THR A 7 -10.75 -10.11 14.12
C THR A 7 -11.27 -8.79 14.66
N ASN A 8 -11.61 -8.70 15.96
CA ASN A 8 -12.11 -7.46 16.58
C ASN A 8 -10.99 -6.45 16.89
N ALA A 9 -9.71 -6.83 16.72
CA ALA A 9 -8.58 -6.02 17.18
C ALA A 9 -7.50 -5.71 16.11
N ALA A 10 -7.52 -6.30 14.92
CA ALA A 10 -6.33 -6.30 14.05
C ALA A 10 -6.44 -5.33 12.86
N ASN A 11 -6.65 -4.04 13.13
CA ASN A 11 -6.24 -3.03 12.16
C ASN A 11 -4.71 -2.93 12.22
N PHE A 12 -4.06 -2.89 11.05
CA PHE A 12 -2.64 -2.60 10.99
C PHE A 12 -2.36 -1.52 9.96
N THR A 13 -1.32 -0.75 10.22
CA THR A 13 -0.89 0.34 9.34
C THR A 13 0.32 -0.10 8.55
N VAL A 14 0.24 0.04 7.24
CA VAL A 14 1.38 -0.12 6.33
C VAL A 14 1.78 1.23 5.82
N LYS A 15 3.08 1.56 5.94
CA LYS A 15 3.63 2.80 5.39
C LYS A 15 4.25 2.48 4.03
N ALA A 16 3.55 2.82 2.95
CA ALA A 16 4.09 2.72 1.59
C ALA A 16 4.88 4.01 1.28
N CYS A 17 6.10 3.89 0.78
CA CYS A 17 6.95 5.03 0.47
C CYS A 17 7.57 4.90 -0.92
N LEU A 18 7.68 6.02 -1.63
CA LEU A 18 8.44 6.16 -2.87
C LEU A 18 9.45 7.29 -2.74
N ARG A 19 10.64 7.09 -3.30
CA ARG A 19 11.67 8.12 -3.46
C ARG A 19 12.15 8.10 -4.90
N TYR A 20 12.19 9.29 -5.50
CA TYR A 20 12.80 9.50 -6.80
C TYR A 20 14.20 10.10 -6.62
N THR A 21 15.20 9.52 -7.29
CA THR A 21 16.58 9.99 -7.32
C THR A 21 17.09 9.92 -8.76
N THR A 22 17.89 10.88 -9.19
CA THR A 22 18.50 10.92 -10.53
C THR A 22 19.89 11.52 -10.47
N ALA A 23 20.80 11.04 -11.33
CA ALA A 23 22.13 11.61 -11.49
C ALA A 23 22.12 12.92 -12.31
N ALA A 24 21.07 13.13 -13.12
CA ALA A 24 20.96 14.30 -13.98
C ALA A 24 20.60 15.56 -13.18
N ARG A 25 21.42 16.60 -13.31
CA ARG A 25 21.20 17.91 -12.67
C ARG A 25 20.45 18.83 -13.64
N SER A 26 19.14 18.63 -13.71
CA SER A 26 18.22 19.53 -14.44
C SER A 26 17.07 19.94 -13.54
N ASP A 27 16.69 21.22 -13.59
CA ASP A 27 15.52 21.75 -12.87
C ASP A 27 14.21 21.12 -13.38
N LEU A 28 14.20 20.66 -14.64
CA LEU A 28 13.08 19.90 -15.21
C LEU A 28 12.87 18.55 -14.51
N LEU A 29 13.90 18.02 -13.85
CA LEU A 29 13.85 16.77 -13.08
C LEU A 29 13.69 17.00 -11.58
N ARG A 30 13.32 18.22 -11.17
CA ARG A 30 13.03 18.51 -9.75
C ARG A 30 11.79 17.79 -9.25
N TYR A 31 10.82 17.55 -10.14
CA TYR A 31 9.58 16.87 -9.84
C TYR A 31 9.27 15.82 -10.89
N VAL A 32 8.78 14.65 -10.48
CA VAL A 32 8.26 13.63 -11.41
C VAL A 32 6.88 13.18 -10.96
N SER A 33 5.99 12.93 -11.91
CA SER A 33 4.68 12.36 -11.63
C SER A 33 4.79 10.85 -11.57
N ALA A 34 4.16 10.23 -10.58
CA ALA A 34 4.06 8.78 -10.47
C ALA A 34 2.64 8.37 -10.15
N GLU A 35 2.24 7.21 -10.67
CA GLU A 35 1.04 6.51 -10.27
C GLU A 35 1.47 5.20 -9.62
N SER A 36 0.96 4.94 -8.42
CA SER A 36 1.27 3.77 -7.62
C SER A 36 0.00 2.99 -7.34
N THR A 37 0.03 1.68 -7.52
CA THR A 37 -1.10 0.78 -7.22
C THR A 37 -0.68 -0.16 -6.13
N VAL A 38 -1.31 -0.04 -4.95
CA VAL A 38 -1.11 -0.94 -3.81
C VAL A 38 -2.22 -1.98 -3.81
N LYS A 39 -1.83 -3.26 -3.71
CA LYS A 39 -2.72 -4.42 -3.73
C LYS A 39 -2.54 -5.21 -2.44
N ILE A 40 -3.65 -5.59 -1.82
CA ILE A 40 -3.66 -6.37 -0.58
C ILE A 40 -4.37 -7.71 -0.81
N ASP A 41 -3.67 -8.79 -0.50
CA ASP A 41 -4.18 -10.16 -0.40
C ASP A 41 -5.07 -10.54 -1.59
N GLN A 42 -4.60 -10.29 -2.83
CA GLN A 42 -5.46 -10.34 -4.02
C GLN A 42 -6.11 -11.72 -4.25
N ASN A 43 -5.43 -12.79 -3.82
CA ASN A 43 -5.88 -14.17 -3.99
C ASN A 43 -6.99 -14.55 -3.00
N LEU A 44 -6.85 -14.18 -1.72
CA LEU A 44 -7.74 -14.65 -0.64
C LEU A 44 -8.67 -13.57 -0.09
N ARG A 45 -8.31 -12.30 -0.32
CA ARG A 45 -9.08 -11.09 -0.01
C ARG A 45 -9.52 -11.00 1.45
N ARG A 46 -8.66 -11.42 2.37
CA ARG A 46 -8.91 -11.44 3.83
C ARG A 46 -8.68 -10.08 4.49
N ALA A 47 -8.10 -9.14 3.77
CA ALA A 47 -7.82 -7.78 4.24
C ALA A 47 -8.26 -6.75 3.18
N THR A 48 -8.60 -5.54 3.61
CA THR A 48 -9.10 -4.44 2.75
C THR A 48 -8.58 -3.10 3.27
N PHE A 49 -8.49 -2.10 2.38
CA PHE A 49 -8.23 -0.73 2.83
C PHE A 49 -9.42 -0.21 3.67
N SER A 50 -9.12 0.59 4.68
CA SER A 50 -10.13 1.22 5.55
C SER A 50 -10.63 2.57 5.01
N ASP A 51 -9.86 3.17 4.11
CA ASP A 51 -10.09 4.48 3.51
C ASP A 51 -11.09 4.38 2.35
N SER A 52 -11.98 5.38 2.23
CA SER A 52 -12.93 5.55 1.13
C SER A 52 -12.27 5.75 -0.24
N GLN A 53 -10.99 6.11 -0.31
CA GLN A 53 -10.24 6.16 -1.57
C GLN A 53 -9.84 4.77 -2.10
N GLY A 54 -9.89 3.73 -1.27
CA GLY A 54 -9.62 2.35 -1.67
C GLY A 54 -10.90 1.65 -2.13
N GLN A 55 -10.92 1.16 -3.37
CA GLN A 55 -11.96 0.24 -3.81
C GLN A 55 -11.59 -1.18 -3.37
N GLY A 56 -11.94 -1.52 -2.13
CA GLY A 56 -11.70 -2.84 -1.55
C GLY A 56 -10.20 -3.13 -1.32
N ASN A 57 -9.64 -4.05 -2.10
CA ASN A 57 -8.31 -4.62 -1.88
C ASN A 57 -7.22 -3.95 -2.74
N THR A 58 -7.59 -2.94 -3.53
CA THR A 58 -6.68 -2.23 -4.44
C THR A 58 -6.86 -0.73 -4.24
N LEU A 59 -5.75 0.00 -4.17
CA LEU A 59 -5.70 1.45 -4.02
C LEU A 59 -4.71 2.04 -5.03
N THR A 60 -5.18 2.99 -5.84
CA THR A 60 -4.34 3.71 -6.80
C THR A 60 -4.09 5.13 -6.31
N LEU A 61 -2.83 5.52 -6.23
CA LEU A 61 -2.36 6.80 -5.70
C LEU A 61 -1.60 7.54 -6.79
N GLN A 62 -2.06 8.75 -7.11
CA GLN A 62 -1.31 9.68 -7.95
C GLN A 62 -0.47 10.59 -7.05
N THR A 63 0.81 10.76 -7.38
CA THR A 63 1.70 11.62 -6.61
C THR A 63 2.70 12.35 -7.49
N ARG A 64 3.11 13.51 -7.00
CA ARG A 64 4.22 14.27 -7.54
C ARG A 64 5.40 14.10 -6.58
N LEU A 65 6.38 13.31 -7.01
CA LEU A 65 7.60 13.06 -6.24
C LEU A 65 8.55 14.24 -6.38
N VAL A 66 9.14 14.66 -5.26
CA VAL A 66 10.22 15.65 -5.24
C VAL A 66 11.56 14.90 -5.25
N ARG A 67 12.50 15.34 -6.08
CA ARG A 67 13.85 14.75 -6.16
C ARG A 67 14.47 14.66 -4.76
N ASP A 68 15.03 13.49 -4.46
CA ASP A 68 15.71 13.17 -3.19
C ASP A 68 14.85 13.23 -1.92
N SER A 69 13.54 13.36 -2.07
CA SER A 69 12.60 13.30 -0.95
C SER A 69 11.78 12.01 -0.96
N PHE A 70 11.46 11.51 0.23
CA PHE A 70 10.50 10.43 0.38
C PHE A 70 9.09 10.99 0.41
N HIS A 71 8.21 10.40 -0.40
CA HIS A 71 6.77 10.57 -0.28
C HIS A 71 6.18 9.29 0.30
N CYS A 72 5.46 9.38 1.41
CA CYS A 72 4.92 8.21 2.10
C CYS A 72 3.43 8.35 2.38
N TRP A 73 2.71 7.25 2.27
CA TRP A 73 1.29 7.15 2.60
C TRP A 73 1.09 6.17 3.76
N PRO A 74 0.46 6.60 4.86
CA PRO A 74 -0.01 5.69 5.89
C PRO A 74 -1.29 5.01 5.39
N LEU A 75 -1.24 3.70 5.16
CA LEU A 75 -2.35 2.89 4.66
C LEU A 75 -2.93 2.07 5.82
N ILE A 76 -4.17 2.34 6.20
CA ILE A 76 -4.86 1.61 7.27
C ILE A 76 -5.56 0.40 6.65
N ILE A 77 -5.16 -0.79 7.08
CA ILE A 77 -5.66 -2.06 6.57
C ILE A 77 -6.52 -2.73 7.65
N LYS A 78 -7.73 -3.12 7.25
CA LYS A 78 -8.69 -3.88 8.06
C LYS A 78 -8.68 -5.33 7.63
N LEU A 79 -8.66 -6.24 8.60
CA LEU A 79 -8.99 -7.63 8.35
C LEU A 79 -10.52 -7.77 8.23
N ARG A 80 -10.97 -8.65 7.35
CA ARG A 80 -12.38 -9.00 7.25
C ARG A 80 -12.79 -9.88 8.43
N GLU A 81 -14.07 -9.89 8.74
CA GLU A 81 -14.62 -10.88 9.67
C GLU A 81 -14.53 -12.28 9.03
N ASN A 82 -14.26 -13.31 9.84
CA ASN A 82 -14.24 -14.73 9.40
C ASN A 82 -13.15 -15.13 8.39
N ILE A 83 -11.90 -14.68 8.55
CA ILE A 83 -10.75 -15.08 7.70
C ILE A 83 -10.28 -16.54 7.85
N GLY A 84 -10.97 -17.36 8.67
CA GLY A 84 -10.60 -18.75 8.94
C GLY A 84 -9.28 -18.90 9.72
N TYR A 85 -8.58 -20.02 9.54
CA TYR A 85 -7.25 -20.21 10.10
C TYR A 85 -6.21 -19.44 9.27
N VAL A 86 -5.46 -18.55 9.92
CA VAL A 86 -4.37 -17.79 9.29
C VAL A 86 -3.13 -18.68 9.19
N ILE A 87 -3.14 -19.61 8.23
CA ILE A 87 -1.99 -20.46 7.91
C ILE A 87 -1.09 -19.77 6.87
N GLN A 88 -1.68 -18.92 6.03
CA GLN A 88 -0.98 -18.21 4.96
C GLN A 88 -0.83 -16.71 5.29
N PRO A 89 0.34 -16.11 5.05
CA PRO A 89 0.57 -14.68 5.30
C PRO A 89 -0.33 -13.81 4.42
N ILE A 90 -0.56 -12.56 4.83
CA ILE A 90 -1.25 -11.55 4.03
C ILE A 90 -0.22 -10.93 3.10
N GLU A 91 -0.40 -11.10 1.80
CA GLU A 91 0.49 -10.52 0.80
C GLU A 91 0.12 -9.06 0.53
N ILE A 92 1.11 -8.19 0.44
CA ILE A 92 0.94 -6.79 0.09
C ILE A 92 1.98 -6.46 -0.98
N SER A 93 1.51 -5.96 -2.11
CA SER A 93 2.37 -5.57 -3.22
C SER A 93 2.08 -4.14 -3.66
N MET A 94 3.10 -3.49 -4.21
CA MET A 94 3.02 -2.15 -4.75
C MET A 94 3.66 -2.14 -6.13
N GLU A 95 2.89 -1.74 -7.13
CA GLU A 95 3.34 -1.48 -8.49
C GLU A 95 3.38 0.04 -8.70
N TYR A 96 4.33 0.53 -9.50
CA TYR A 96 4.41 1.96 -9.80
C TYR A 96 4.81 2.21 -11.26
N LYS A 97 4.38 3.35 -11.80
CA LYS A 97 4.84 3.88 -13.09
C LYS A 97 5.10 5.38 -13.00
N ILE A 98 6.17 5.83 -13.64
CA ILE A 98 6.46 7.26 -13.83
C ILE A 98 5.62 7.75 -15.03
N LYS A 99 5.01 8.92 -14.91
CA LYS A 99 4.24 9.59 -15.98
C LYS A 99 4.98 10.81 -16.50
#